data_AF-A0A363TTX8-F1
#
_entry.id   AF-A0A363TTX8-F1
#
_cell.length_a   1.000
_cell.length_b   1.000
_cell.length_c   1.000
_cell.angle_alpha   90.00
_cell.angle_beta   90.00
_cell.angle_gamma   90.00
#
_symmetry.space_group_name_H-M   'P 1'
#
loop_
_entity.id
_entity.type
_entity.pdbx_description
1 polymer ?
#
loop_
_entity_poly.entity_id
_entity_poly.type
_entity_poly.pdbx_seq_one_letter_code
_entity_poly.pdbx_strand_id
1 'polypeptide(L)'
;MRVSKQFALFGFHFCATIFVGLSVYGVALYMNEGLVKSDSLLSSAAYAAVVLASIAGICFFGREADRRKSEEAGKTAPPALPSTKKGNR
;
A
#
# COMPACT_ATOMS: atom_id res chain seq x y z
N MET A 1 7.86 6.11 -14.60
CA MET A 1 9.08 5.41 -14.15
C MET A 1 8.69 3.99 -13.76
N ARG A 2 9.38 2.94 -14.24
CA ARG A 2 9.08 1.55 -13.88
C ARG A 2 9.79 1.21 -12.57
N VAL A 3 9.04 1.02 -11.49
CA VAL A 3 9.58 0.57 -10.21
C VAL A 3 9.77 -0.96 -10.27
N SER A 4 10.88 -1.47 -9.71
CA SER A 4 11.13 -2.91 -9.64
C SER A 4 10.20 -3.57 -8.60
N LYS A 5 9.81 -4.83 -8.82
CA LYS A 5 8.87 -5.55 -7.94
C LYS A 5 9.36 -5.58 -6.49
N GLN A 6 10.66 -5.78 -6.29
CA GLN A 6 11.27 -5.76 -4.95
C GLN A 6 11.20 -4.39 -4.30
N PHE A 7 11.38 -3.31 -5.07
CA PHE A 7 11.28 -1.96 -4.54
C PHE A 7 9.83 -1.58 -4.19
N ALA A 8 8.85 -2.04 -4.97
CA ALA A 8 7.44 -1.84 -4.64
C ALA A 8 7.05 -2.59 -3.36
N LEU A 9 7.50 -3.84 -3.20
CA LEU A 9 7.23 -4.63 -2.00
C LEU A 9 7.93 -4.02 -0.77
N PHE A 10 9.19 -3.62 -0.92
CA PHE A 10 9.96 -2.96 0.13
C PHE A 10 9.32 -1.63 0.55
N GLY A 11 8.93 -0.79 -0.41
CA GLY A 11 8.25 0.48 -0.15
C GLY A 11 6.91 0.27 0.57
N PHE A 12 6.13 -0.75 0.18
CA PHE A 12 4.91 -1.13 0.87
C PHE A 12 5.16 -1.52 2.33
N HIS A 13 6.12 -2.43 2.58
CA HIS A 13 6.45 -2.85 3.95
C HIS A 13 7.02 -1.73 4.81
N PHE A 14 7.84 -0.84 4.22
CA PHE A 14 8.39 0.31 4.90
C PHE A 14 7.30 1.29 5.34
N CYS A 15 6.41 1.69 4.42
CA CYS A 15 5.27 2.56 4.74
C CYS A 15 4.31 1.92 5.75
N ALA A 16 4.05 0.62 5.64
CA ALA A 16 3.21 -0.11 6.59
C ALA A 16 3.82 -0.11 8.00
N THR A 17 5.13 -0.37 8.12
CA THR A 17 5.83 -0.36 9.41
C THR A 17 5.78 1.02 10.07
N ILE A 18 6.01 2.08 9.29
CA ILE A 18 5.92 3.47 9.79
C ILE A 18 4.50 3.78 10.26
N PHE A 19 3.49 3.42 9.47
CA PHE A 19 2.09 3.64 9.82
C PHE A 19 1.69 2.94 11.12
N VAL A 20 2.10 1.67 11.29
CA VAL A 20 1.85 0.91 12.52
C VAL A 20 2.57 1.54 13.71
N GLY A 21 3.84 1.91 13.55
CA GLY A 21 4.61 2.57 14.60
C GLY A 21 3.98 3.88 15.07
N LEU A 22 3.54 4.73 14.13
CA LEU A 22 2.82 5.97 14.42
C LEU A 22 1.49 5.69 15.12
N SER A 23 0.73 4.70 14.65
CA SER A 23 -0.56 4.33 15.25
C SER A 23 -0.40 3.88 16.70
N VAL A 24 0.58 3.02 16.98
CA VAL A 24 0.90 2.57 18.35
C VAL A 24 1.35 3.75 19.20
N TYR A 25 2.18 4.64 18.66
CA TYR A 25 2.62 5.85 19.35
C TYR A 25 1.45 6.76 19.72
N GLY A 26 0.53 7.01 18.79
CA GLY A 26 -0.68 7.80 19.04
C GLY A 26 -1.59 7.17 20.10
N VAL A 27 -1.76 5.85 20.07
CA VAL A 27 -2.53 5.11 21.09
C VAL A 27 -1.85 5.20 22.46
N ALA A 28 -0.52 5.05 22.51
CA ALA A 28 0.24 5.14 23.75
C ALA A 28 0.18 6.55 24.37
N LEU A 29 0.23 7.60 23.54
CA LEU A 29 0.04 8.98 23.97
C LEU A 29 -1.39 9.20 24.51
N TYR A 30 -2.39 8.69 23.79
CA TYR A 30 -3.79 8.80 24.21
C TYR A 30 -4.03 8.13 25.57
N MET A 31 -3.46 6.95 25.78
CA MET A 31 -3.61 6.18 27.02
C MET A 31 -2.83 6.80 28.20
N ASN A 32 -1.67 7.40 27.97
CA ASN A 32 -0.86 8.00 29.05
C ASN A 32 -1.37 9.37 29.50
N GLU A 33 -1.82 10.22 28.57
CA GLU A 33 -2.06 11.64 28.90
C GLU A 33 -3.39 12.20 28.39
N GLY A 34 -4.22 11.36 27.77
CA GLY A 34 -5.55 11.75 27.31
C GLY A 34 -5.53 12.92 26.33
N LEU A 35 -4.78 12.84 25.21
CA LEU A 35 -4.82 13.78 24.06
C LEU A 35 -4.63 15.29 24.37
N VAL A 36 -4.41 15.68 25.62
CA VAL A 36 -4.54 17.06 26.14
C VAL A 36 -3.20 17.66 26.60
N LYS A 37 -2.08 16.94 26.49
CA LYS A 37 -0.79 17.63 26.54
C LYS A 37 -0.66 18.42 25.24
N SER A 38 -0.59 19.74 25.39
CA SER A 38 -0.49 20.78 24.36
C SER A 38 0.67 20.55 23.38
N ASP A 39 0.57 19.53 22.54
CA ASP A 39 1.41 19.42 21.37
C ASP A 39 1.07 20.60 20.48
N SER A 40 2.10 21.38 20.11
CA SER A 40 1.97 22.48 19.17
C SER A 40 1.18 22.00 17.94
N LEU A 41 0.26 22.82 17.41
CA LEU A 41 -0.53 22.49 16.21
C LEU A 41 0.36 22.00 15.04
N LEU A 42 1.61 22.45 15.02
CA LEU A 42 2.63 22.00 14.08
C LEU A 42 3.00 20.51 14.27
N SER A 43 3.14 20.04 15.51
CA SER A 43 3.41 18.63 15.85
C SER A 43 2.23 17.74 15.44
N SER A 44 1.00 18.14 15.75
CA SER A 44 -0.19 17.40 15.32
C SER A 44 -0.35 17.38 13.80
N ALA A 45 -0.05 18.50 13.12
CA ALA A 45 -0.10 18.58 11.66
C ALA A 45 1.00 17.72 11.02
N ALA A 46 2.21 17.73 11.57
CA ALA A 46 3.32 16.89 11.11
C ALA A 46 2.99 15.40 11.29
N TYR A 47 2.45 15.02 12.46
CA TYR A 47 1.99 13.65 12.71
C TYR A 47 0.93 13.21 11.69
N ALA A 48 -0.11 14.04 11.48
CA ALA A 48 -1.15 13.76 10.49
C ALA A 48 -0.58 13.67 9.06
N ALA A 49 0.35 14.54 8.69
CA ALA A 49 1.00 14.53 7.38
C ALA A 49 1.79 13.24 7.14
N VAL A 50 2.54 12.75 8.14
CA VAL A 50 3.31 11.50 8.03
C VAL A 50 2.36 10.29 7.94
N VAL A 51 1.26 10.29 8.69
CA VAL A 51 0.22 9.25 8.60
C VAL A 51 -0.38 9.21 7.19
N LEU A 52 -0.80 10.37 6.66
CA LEU A 52 -1.36 10.47 5.32
C LEU A 52 -0.35 10.08 4.23
N ALA A 53 0.91 10.50 4.36
CA ALA A 53 1.98 10.11 3.44
C ALA A 53 2.22 8.60 3.46
N SER A 54 2.14 7.98 4.64
CA SER A 54 2.27 6.52 4.79
C SER A 54 1.11 5.79 4.10
N ILE A 55 -0.13 6.25 4.29
CA ILE A 55 -1.31 5.71 3.59
C ILE A 55 -1.17 5.85 2.08
N ALA A 56 -0.80 7.04 1.59
CA ALA A 56 -0.59 7.29 0.18
C ALA A 56 0.50 6.37 -0.41
N GLY A 57 1.61 6.18 0.32
CA GLY A 57 2.67 5.25 -0.04
C GLY A 57 2.19 3.80 -0.12
N ILE A 58 1.44 3.33 0.88
CA ILE A 58 0.82 1.98 0.90
C ILE A 58 -0.08 1.79 -0.32
N CYS A 59 -0.95 2.75 -0.62
CA CYS A 59 -1.85 2.68 -1.78
C CYS A 59 -1.07 2.69 -3.11
N PHE A 60 -0.05 3.54 -3.24
CA PHE A 60 0.74 3.65 -4.46
C PHE A 60 1.57 2.38 -4.71
N PHE A 61 2.34 1.94 -3.73
CA PHE A 61 3.17 0.73 -3.83
C PHE A 61 2.32 -0.54 -3.91
N GLY A 62 1.18 -0.58 -3.20
CA GLY A 62 0.21 -1.68 -3.31
C GLY A 62 -0.38 -1.80 -4.71
N ARG A 63 -0.80 -0.68 -5.33
CA ARG A 63 -1.26 -0.67 -6.73
C ARG A 63 -0.17 -1.10 -7.70
N GLU A 64 1.07 -0.66 -7.49
CA GLU A 64 2.18 -1.05 -8.36
C GLU A 64 2.53 -2.54 -8.21
N ALA A 65 2.47 -3.08 -7.00
CA ALA A 65 2.63 -4.51 -6.74
C ALA A 65 1.51 -5.34 -7.39
N ASP A 66 0.25 -4.90 -7.28
CA ASP A 66 -0.91 -5.59 -7.87
C ASP A 66 -0.88 -5.54 -9.40
N ARG A 67 -0.52 -4.38 -9.99
CA ARG A 67 -0.29 -4.21 -11.43
C ARG A 67 0.75 -5.18 -11.98
N ARG A 68 1.83 -5.44 -11.22
CA ARG A 68 2.85 -6.43 -11.61
C ARG A 68 2.34 -7.86 -11.50
N LYS A 69 1.57 -8.16 -10.45
CA LYS A 69 0.94 -9.48 -10.29
C LYS A 69 -0.03 -9.77 -11.44
N SER A 70 -0.78 -8.78 -11.91
CA SER A 70 -1.67 -8.94 -13.07
C SER A 70 -0.91 -9.08 -14.40
N GLU A 71 0.22 -8.37 -14.58
CA GLU A 71 1.10 -8.56 -15.75
C GLU A 71 1.71 -9.97 -15.79
N GLU A 72 2.07 -10.53 -14.63
CA GLU A 72 2.55 -11.92 -14.52
C GLU A 72 1.43 -12.93 -14.75
N ALA A 73 0.23 -12.71 -14.21
CA ALA A 73 -0.93 -13.57 -14.44
C ALA A 73 -1.34 -13.60 -15.93
N GLY A 74 -1.30 -12.46 -16.63
CA GLY A 74 -1.57 -12.38 -18.06
C GLY A 74 -0.55 -13.09 -18.94
N LYS A 75 0.71 -13.20 -18.50
CA LYS A 75 1.76 -13.99 -19.18
C LYS A 75 1.68 -15.49 -18.94
N THR A 76 1.01 -15.90 -17.86
CA THR A 76 0.91 -17.32 -17.45
C THR A 76 -0.43 -17.93 -17.82
N ALA A 77 -1.39 -17.13 -18.33
CA ALA A 77 -2.62 -17.64 -18.89
C ALA A 77 -2.28 -18.51 -20.13
N PRO A 78 -2.65 -19.81 -20.14
CA PRO A 78 -2.42 -20.65 -21.30
C PRO A 78 -3.11 -20.03 -22.52
N PRO A 79 -2.54 -20.18 -23.74
CA PRO A 79 -3.18 -19.67 -24.95
C PRO A 79 -4.61 -20.21 -24.98
N ALA A 80 -5.58 -19.30 -25.12
CA ALA A 80 -6.97 -19.67 -25.29
C ALA A 80 -7.04 -20.72 -26.41
N LEU A 81 -7.37 -21.96 -26.04
CA LEU A 81 -7.53 -23.05 -26.99
C LEU A 81 -8.51 -22.57 -28.07
N PRO A 82 -8.17 -22.72 -29.37
CA PRO A 82 -9.06 -22.27 -30.43
C PRO A 82 -10.39 -23.01 -30.29
N SER A 83 -11.46 -22.25 -30.08
CA SER A 83 -12.82 -22.77 -30.01
C SER A 83 -13.10 -23.52 -31.30
N THR A 84 -13.20 -24.85 -31.21
CA THR A 84 -13.45 -25.72 -32.35
C THR A 84 -14.78 -25.31 -32.97
N LYS A 85 -14.72 -24.74 -34.19
CA LYS A 85 -15.88 -24.36 -34.99
C LYS A 85 -16.59 -25.65 -35.40
N LYS A 86 -17.55 -26.11 -34.59
CA LYS A 86 -18.37 -27.28 -34.93
C LYS A 86 -19.36 -26.86 -36.02
N GLY A 87 -19.04 -27.24 -37.26
CA GLY A 87 -19.89 -27.04 -38.42
C GLY A 87 -21.22 -27.78 -38.24
N ASN A 88 -22.30 -27.11 -38.66
CA ASN A 88 -23.62 -27.70 -38.80
C ASN A 88 -23.85 -27.95 -40.30
N ARG A 89 -23.96 -29.22 -40.69
CA ARG A 89 -24.57 -29.63 -41.95
C ARG A 89 -26.04 -29.89 -41.70
#